data_AF-A0A5N6MC38-F1
#
_entry.id   AF-A0A5N6MC38-F1
#
_cell.length_a   1.000
_cell.length_b   1.000
_cell.length_c   1.000
_cell.angle_alpha   90.00
_cell.angle_beta   90.00
_cell.angle_gamma   90.00
#
_symmetry.space_group_name_H-M   'P 1'
#
loop_
_entity.id
_entity.type
_entity.pdbx_description
1 polymer ?
#
loop_
_entity_poly.entity_id
_entity_poly.type
_entity_poly.pdbx_seq_one_letter_code
_entity_poly.pdbx_strand_id
1 'polypeptide(L)'
;MLKSRVQQCVPTPSVVDNGGHFKGYNPNKLTPPPLRIYSDELFGDKQSTIDARGNTIHQLKSFNIEKMYNENELKASISSDSNGFTISKDAFRRAVIIALERRLFYIPSFKIYIGLVALYNYDPPSCAVQSNVLLQLVK
;
A
#
# COMPACT_ATOMS: atom_id res chain seq x y z
N MET A 1 -21.47 -22.74 -25.67
CA MET A 1 -22.85 -22.73 -26.17
C MET A 1 -23.05 -21.49 -27.03
N LEU A 2 -22.99 -21.60 -28.36
CA LEU A 2 -23.35 -20.50 -29.28
C LEU A 2 -24.82 -20.63 -29.65
N LYS A 3 -25.61 -19.58 -29.39
CA LYS A 3 -27.03 -19.49 -29.79
C LYS A 3 -27.11 -18.79 -31.14
N SER A 4 -27.44 -19.52 -32.21
CA SER A 4 -27.79 -18.94 -33.51
C SER A 4 -29.17 -18.31 -33.46
N ARG A 5 -29.28 -17.04 -33.89
CA ARG A 5 -30.56 -16.34 -34.07
C ARG A 5 -30.90 -16.30 -35.56
N VAL A 6 -32.08 -16.75 -35.92
CA VAL A 6 -32.61 -16.77 -37.29
C VAL A 6 -32.85 -15.33 -37.76
N GLN A 7 -32.25 -14.95 -38.89
CA GLN A 7 -32.46 -13.66 -39.55
C GLN A 7 -33.69 -13.77 -40.49
N GLN A 8 -34.69 -12.89 -40.32
CA GLN A 8 -35.81 -12.78 -41.25
C GLN A 8 -35.40 -12.04 -42.53
N CYS A 9 -35.80 -12.57 -43.69
CA CYS A 9 -35.55 -11.98 -45.01
C CYS A 9 -36.48 -10.79 -45.27
N VAL A 10 -35.91 -9.64 -45.65
CA VAL A 10 -36.66 -8.52 -46.25
C VAL A 10 -36.25 -8.43 -47.72
N PRO A 11 -37.18 -8.35 -48.69
CA PRO A 11 -36.83 -8.31 -50.11
C PRO A 11 -36.18 -6.97 -50.48
N THR A 12 -35.08 -7.03 -51.23
CA THR A 12 -34.43 -5.85 -51.81
C THR A 12 -35.13 -5.41 -53.10
N PRO A 13 -35.21 -4.10 -53.41
CA PRO A 13 -35.82 -3.63 -54.64
C PRO A 13 -34.96 -4.00 -55.86
N SER A 14 -35.61 -4.51 -56.91
CA SER A 14 -34.98 -4.92 -58.16
C SER A 14 -34.38 -3.73 -58.90
N VAL A 15 -33.10 -3.83 -59.28
CA VAL A 15 -32.41 -2.87 -60.14
C VAL A 15 -33.04 -2.90 -61.54
N VAL A 16 -33.49 -1.73 -62.01
CA VAL A 16 -34.05 -1.52 -63.35
C VAL A 16 -32.90 -1.07 -64.27
N ASP A 17 -32.57 -1.85 -65.29
CA ASP A 17 -31.65 -1.40 -66.36
C ASP A 17 -32.39 -0.45 -67.32
N ASN A 18 -31.64 0.47 -67.94
CA ASN A 18 -32.10 1.60 -68.78
C ASN A 18 -32.86 1.24 -70.09
N GLY A 19 -33.50 0.07 -70.17
CA GLY A 19 -34.29 -0.41 -71.31
C GLY A 19 -35.69 -0.92 -70.96
N GLY A 20 -36.18 -0.71 -69.73
CA GLY A 20 -37.57 -1.01 -69.34
C GLY A 20 -37.98 -2.49 -69.34
N HIS A 21 -37.06 -3.42 -69.59
CA HIS A 21 -37.34 -4.85 -69.58
C HIS A 21 -37.11 -5.43 -68.17
N PHE A 22 -38.20 -5.77 -67.48
CA PHE A 22 -38.14 -6.46 -66.18
C PHE A 22 -37.48 -7.83 -66.36
N LYS A 23 -36.23 -7.98 -65.91
CA LYS A 23 -35.63 -9.31 -65.77
C LYS A 23 -36.40 -10.05 -64.70
N GLY A 24 -37.14 -11.08 -65.11
CA GLY A 24 -37.92 -11.94 -64.22
C GLY A 24 -37.06 -12.42 -63.04
N TYR A 25 -37.66 -12.43 -61.86
CA TYR A 25 -37.06 -12.95 -60.64
C TYR A 25 -36.59 -14.39 -60.90
N ASN A 26 -35.28 -14.64 -60.79
CA ASN A 26 -34.74 -15.99 -60.85
C ASN A 26 -34.75 -16.57 -59.43
N PRO A 27 -35.68 -17.48 -59.10
CA PRO A 27 -35.81 -18.03 -57.75
C PRO A 27 -34.58 -18.85 -57.29
N ASN A 28 -33.68 -19.18 -58.21
CA ASN A 28 -32.46 -19.95 -57.93
C ASN A 28 -31.20 -19.06 -57.78
N LYS A 29 -31.34 -17.74 -57.90
CA LYS A 29 -30.26 -16.77 -57.63
C LYS A 29 -30.58 -15.92 -56.40
N LEU A 30 -30.63 -16.56 -55.23
CA LEU A 30 -30.52 -15.86 -53.96
C LEU A 30 -29.04 -15.65 -53.67
N THR A 31 -28.51 -14.46 -53.94
CA THR A 31 -27.25 -14.03 -53.34
C THR A 31 -27.56 -13.56 -51.93
N PRO A 32 -27.06 -14.22 -50.87
CA PRO A 32 -27.29 -13.75 -49.51
C PRO A 32 -26.65 -12.35 -49.36
N PRO A 33 -27.28 -11.41 -48.63
CA PRO A 33 -26.62 -10.17 -48.29
C PRO A 33 -25.34 -10.48 -47.50
N PRO A 34 -24.26 -9.72 -47.70
CA PRO A 34 -23.03 -9.94 -46.95
C PRO A 34 -23.33 -9.85 -45.46
N LEU A 35 -23.02 -10.93 -44.72
CA LEU A 35 -23.13 -10.96 -43.27
C LEU A 35 -22.16 -9.94 -42.70
N ARG A 36 -22.66 -8.74 -42.38
CA ARG A 36 -21.87 -7.72 -41.68
C ARG A 36 -21.72 -8.19 -40.24
N ILE A 37 -20.59 -8.80 -39.92
CA ILE A 37 -20.28 -9.32 -38.59
C ILE A 37 -19.97 -8.13 -37.67
N TYR A 38 -21.01 -7.63 -36.98
CA TYR A 38 -20.89 -6.56 -35.97
C TYR A 38 -20.31 -7.05 -34.62
N SER A 39 -19.93 -8.32 -34.51
CA SER A 39 -19.50 -8.95 -33.25
C SER A 39 -18.00 -8.94 -33.03
N ASP A 40 -17.18 -8.87 -34.08
CA ASP A 40 -15.75 -9.17 -33.97
C ASP A 40 -14.97 -8.01 -33.34
N GLU A 41 -15.29 -6.77 -33.72
CA GLU A 41 -14.70 -5.56 -33.16
C GLU A 41 -15.11 -5.37 -31.68
N LEU A 42 -16.40 -5.56 -31.38
CA LEU A 42 -16.93 -5.45 -30.01
C LEU A 42 -16.40 -6.55 -29.07
N PHE A 43 -16.14 -7.75 -29.60
CA PHE A 43 -15.52 -8.84 -28.83
C PHE A 43 -14.02 -8.59 -28.63
N GLY A 44 -13.34 -8.06 -29.64
CA GLY A 44 -11.95 -7.62 -29.55
C GLY A 44 -11.74 -6.56 -28.45
N ASP A 45 -12.62 -5.55 -28.38
CA ASP A 45 -12.57 -4.50 -27.35
C ASP A 45 -12.79 -5.04 -25.92
N LYS A 46 -13.67 -6.02 -25.77
CA LYS A 46 -13.89 -6.67 -24.48
C LYS A 46 -12.69 -7.51 -24.07
N GLN A 47 -12.10 -8.23 -25.02
CA GLN A 47 -10.92 -9.05 -24.78
C GLN A 47 -9.71 -8.17 -24.43
N SER A 48 -9.47 -7.09 -25.16
CA SER A 48 -8.38 -6.15 -24.88
C SER A 48 -8.52 -5.51 -23.49
N THR A 49 -9.76 -5.21 -23.06
CA THR A 49 -10.05 -4.71 -21.71
C THR A 49 -9.75 -5.75 -20.63
N ILE A 50 -10.07 -7.02 -20.89
CA ILE A 50 -9.77 -8.13 -19.95
C ILE A 50 -8.26 -8.32 -19.82
N ASP A 51 -7.53 -8.30 -20.94
CA ASP A 51 -6.09 -8.49 -20.97
C ASP A 51 -5.37 -7.32 -20.27
N ALA A 52 -5.81 -6.08 -20.53
CA ALA A 52 -5.32 -4.89 -19.85
C ALA A 52 -5.55 -4.97 -18.33
N ARG A 53 -6.75 -5.38 -17.89
CA ARG A 53 -7.05 -5.60 -16.47
C ARG A 53 -6.18 -6.71 -15.88
N GLY A 54 -6.00 -7.82 -16.59
CA GLY A 54 -5.11 -8.90 -16.17
C GLY A 54 -3.70 -8.41 -15.91
N ASN A 55 -3.13 -7.65 -16.85
CA ASN A 55 -1.80 -7.07 -16.71
C ASN A 55 -1.69 -6.15 -15.48
N THR A 56 -2.66 -5.26 -15.27
CA THR A 56 -2.67 -4.38 -14.07
C THR A 56 -2.71 -5.18 -12.76
N ILE A 57 -3.47 -6.27 -12.70
CA ILE A 57 -3.53 -7.15 -11.53
C ILE A 57 -2.18 -7.82 -11.29
N HIS A 58 -1.51 -8.29 -12.35
CA HIS A 58 -0.17 -8.87 -12.24
C HIS A 58 0.85 -7.87 -11.71
N GLN A 59 0.84 -6.63 -12.21
CA GLN A 59 1.69 -5.54 -11.74
C GLN A 59 1.44 -5.18 -10.27
N LEU A 60 0.17 -5.13 -9.85
CA LEU A 60 -0.19 -4.86 -8.45
C LEU A 60 0.29 -5.97 -7.51
N LYS A 61 0.19 -7.23 -7.94
CA LYS A 61 0.68 -8.37 -7.16
C LYS A 61 2.19 -8.35 -7.00
N SER A 62 2.95 -8.08 -8.08
CA SER A 62 4.40 -7.99 -8.00
C SER A 62 4.83 -6.82 -7.11
N PHE A 63 4.20 -5.66 -7.24
CA PHE A 63 4.49 -4.50 -6.40
C PHE A 63 4.21 -4.75 -4.91
N ASN A 64 3.10 -5.44 -4.59
CA ASN A 64 2.79 -5.77 -3.20
C ASN A 64 3.82 -6.71 -2.56
N ILE A 65 4.34 -7.67 -3.33
CA ILE A 65 5.40 -8.59 -2.86
C ILE A 65 6.69 -7.81 -2.56
N GLU A 66 7.10 -6.92 -3.46
CA GLU A 66 8.29 -6.07 -3.28
C GLU A 66 8.14 -5.15 -2.06
N LYS A 67 6.97 -4.51 -1.90
CA LYS A 67 6.65 -3.72 -0.72
C LYS A 67 6.77 -4.54 0.57
N MET A 68 6.19 -5.75 0.60
CA MET A 68 6.28 -6.62 1.77
C MET A 68 7.72 -7.02 2.09
N TYR A 69 8.55 -7.29 1.07
CA TYR A 69 9.97 -7.60 1.25
C TYR A 69 10.71 -6.41 1.89
N ASN A 70 10.56 -5.21 1.33
CA ASN A 70 11.21 -4.00 1.83
C ASN A 70 10.74 -3.63 3.24
N GLU A 71 9.45 -3.77 3.55
CA GLU A 71 8.93 -3.55 4.91
C GLU A 71 9.49 -4.54 5.91
N ASN A 72 9.69 -5.80 5.51
CA ASN A 72 10.23 -6.83 6.40
C ASN A 72 11.74 -6.65 6.62
N GLU A 73 12.48 -6.23 5.59
CA GLU A 73 13.89 -5.85 5.72
C GLU A 73 14.06 -4.62 6.62
N LEU A 74 13.21 -3.60 6.46
CA LEU A 74 13.20 -2.43 7.34
C LEU A 74 12.83 -2.78 8.78
N LYS A 75 11.85 -3.67 8.99
CA LYS A 75 11.53 -4.18 10.33
C LYS A 75 12.69 -4.95 10.93
N ALA A 76 13.37 -5.78 10.13
CA ALA A 76 14.53 -6.53 10.57
C ALA A 76 15.68 -5.59 10.97
N SER A 77 15.99 -4.57 10.17
CA SER A 77 17.05 -3.61 10.48
C SER A 77 16.71 -2.76 11.71
N ILE A 78 15.49 -2.23 11.84
CA ILE A 78 15.04 -1.50 13.04
C ILE A 78 15.04 -2.40 14.29
N SER A 79 14.63 -3.65 14.16
CA SER A 79 14.69 -4.64 15.26
C SER A 79 16.12 -5.05 15.61
N SER A 80 17.06 -4.92 14.66
CA SER A 80 18.48 -5.18 14.88
C SER A 80 19.22 -3.97 15.46
N ASP A 81 18.69 -2.75 15.27
CA ASP A 81 19.24 -1.50 15.82
C ASP A 81 18.83 -1.25 17.28
N SER A 82 17.87 -2.02 17.80
CA SER A 82 17.83 -2.31 19.23
C SER A 82 18.89 -3.35 19.61
N ASN A 83 20.12 -3.27 19.11
CA ASN A 83 21.29 -3.95 19.67
C ASN A 83 22.54 -3.06 19.76
N GLY A 84 22.53 -1.86 19.17
CA GLY A 84 23.51 -0.80 19.48
C GLY A 84 23.21 -0.06 20.80
N PHE A 85 22.00 -0.23 21.33
CA PHE A 85 21.50 0.32 22.59
C PHE A 85 20.81 -0.77 23.44
N THR A 86 21.28 -2.04 23.42
CA THR A 86 20.81 -3.10 24.35
C THR A 86 21.65 -3.22 25.60
N ILE A 87 22.08 -2.08 26.16
CA ILE A 87 22.13 -2.05 27.62
C ILE A 87 20.68 -2.23 28.05
N SER A 88 20.38 -3.38 28.67
CA SER A 88 19.04 -3.64 29.19
C SER A 88 18.57 -2.41 29.96
N LYS A 89 17.28 -2.05 29.86
CA LYS A 89 16.74 -0.84 30.51
C LYS A 89 17.17 -0.74 31.98
N ASP A 90 17.30 -1.87 32.65
CA ASP A 90 17.75 -1.97 34.03
C ASP A 90 19.26 -1.76 34.20
N ALA A 91 20.10 -2.23 33.27
CA ALA A 91 21.52 -1.91 33.26
C ALA A 91 21.75 -0.40 33.02
N PHE A 92 20.94 0.25 32.18
CA PHE A 92 21.02 1.69 31.96
C PHE A 92 20.60 2.46 33.21
N ARG A 93 19.46 2.09 33.82
CA ARG A 93 18.99 2.68 35.08
C ARG A 93 20.06 2.59 36.17
N ARG A 94 20.69 1.43 36.32
CA ARG A 94 21.79 1.24 37.29
C ARG A 94 22.98 2.14 36.97
N ALA A 95 23.41 2.20 35.71
CA ALA A 95 24.52 3.05 35.31
C ALA A 95 24.27 4.54 35.60
N VAL A 96 23.05 5.02 35.34
CA VAL A 96 22.63 6.40 35.65
C VAL A 96 22.62 6.66 37.15
N ILE A 97 22.03 5.76 37.94
CA ILE A 97 22.00 5.86 39.42
C ILE A 97 23.43 5.95 39.97
N ILE A 98 24.33 5.07 39.51
CA ILE A 98 25.73 5.08 39.91
C ILE A 98 26.40 6.40 39.54
N ALA A 99 26.17 6.91 38.33
CA ALA A 99 26.75 8.17 37.89
C ALA A 99 26.26 9.35 38.74
N LEU A 100 24.96 9.43 39.03
CA LEU A 100 24.36 10.51 39.83
C LEU A 100 24.84 10.49 41.29
N GLU A 101 24.93 9.32 41.92
CA GLU A 101 25.45 9.20 43.28
C GLU A 101 26.95 9.54 43.36
N ARG A 102 27.75 9.04 42.42
CA ARG A 102 29.21 9.30 42.39
C ARG A 102 29.55 10.75 42.11
N ARG A 103 28.70 11.45 41.35
CA ARG A 103 28.86 12.86 41.03
C ARG A 103 28.16 13.79 42.01
N LEU A 104 27.64 13.24 43.12
CA LEU A 104 26.97 14.01 44.16
C LEU A 104 25.88 14.89 43.54
N PHE A 105 24.99 14.29 42.73
CA PHE A 105 23.75 14.95 42.33
C PHE A 105 22.71 14.78 43.43
N TYR A 106 22.64 13.59 44.01
CA TYR A 106 21.85 13.34 45.20
C TYR A 106 22.58 12.37 46.14
N ILE A 107 22.28 12.48 47.43
CA ILE A 107 22.69 11.53 48.46
C ILE A 107 21.44 11.07 49.21
N PRO A 108 21.25 9.76 49.45
CA PRO A 108 20.19 9.29 50.35
C PRO A 108 20.36 9.92 51.74
N SER A 109 19.31 10.57 52.23
CA SER A 109 19.34 11.19 53.55
C SER A 109 19.43 10.12 54.63
N PHE A 110 20.14 10.42 55.71
CA PHE A 110 20.32 9.51 56.82
C PHE A 110 20.95 8.15 56.44
N LYS A 111 21.79 8.10 55.39
CA LYS A 111 22.51 6.88 54.98
C LYS A 111 23.32 6.23 56.12
N ILE A 112 23.75 7.04 57.10
CA ILE A 112 24.47 6.59 58.31
C ILE A 112 23.55 6.29 59.51
N TYR A 113 22.23 6.54 59.41
CA TYR A 113 21.25 6.40 60.50
C TYR A 113 20.02 5.57 60.07
N ILE A 114 20.20 4.46 59.37
CA ILE A 114 19.16 3.49 58.95
C ILE A 114 18.39 3.90 57.68
N GLY A 115 18.55 5.15 57.21
CA GLY A 115 17.97 5.65 55.96
C GLY A 115 16.47 5.93 56.09
N LEU A 116 16.03 7.12 55.67
CA LEU A 116 14.61 7.41 55.48
C LEU A 116 14.26 7.17 54.02
N VAL A 117 13.24 6.35 53.78
CA VAL A 117 12.73 6.12 52.42
C VAL A 117 12.28 7.46 51.83
N ALA A 118 12.67 7.71 50.58
CA ALA A 118 12.27 8.87 49.79
C ALA A 118 12.80 10.24 50.24
N LEU A 119 13.76 10.32 51.18
CA LEU A 119 14.41 11.59 51.51
C LEU A 119 15.82 11.66 50.92
N TYR A 120 16.10 12.69 50.12
CA TYR A 120 17.37 12.86 49.41
C TYR A 120 17.93 14.27 49.64
N ASN A 121 19.24 14.37 49.87
CA ASN A 121 19.97 15.63 49.92
C ASN A 121 20.50 15.94 48.52
N TYR A 122 20.18 17.13 48.01
CA TYR A 122 20.66 17.60 46.71
C TYR A 122 21.86 18.52 46.90
N ASP A 123 22.92 18.21 46.17
CA ASP A 123 24.19 18.91 46.25
C ASP A 123 24.29 20.02 45.18
N PRO A 124 25.30 20.90 45.23
CA PRO A 124 25.44 22.03 44.31
C PRO A 124 25.30 21.71 42.82
N PRO A 125 25.82 20.57 42.28
CA PRO A 125 25.59 20.18 40.89
C PRO A 125 24.11 19.98 40.54
N SER A 126 23.31 19.42 41.45
CA SER A 126 21.86 19.23 41.23
C SER A 126 21.08 20.53 41.36
N CYS A 127 21.50 21.43 42.27
CA CYS A 127 20.88 22.76 42.39
C CYS A 127 21.01 23.56 41.08
N ALA A 128 22.16 23.47 40.40
CA ALA A 128 22.38 24.11 39.10
C ALA A 128 21.48 23.53 37.99
N VAL A 129 21.26 22.22 37.98
CA VAL A 129 20.31 21.61 37.02
C VAL A 129 18.88 22.03 37.34
N GLN A 130 18.49 22.02 38.61
CA GLN A 130 17.15 22.41 39.04
C GLN A 130 16.84 23.86 38.67
N SER A 131 17.79 24.79 38.87
CA SER A 131 17.60 26.17 38.46
C SER A 131 17.45 26.29 36.95
N ASN A 132 18.26 25.60 36.15
CA ASN A 132 18.12 25.61 34.69
C ASN A 132 16.78 25.06 34.21
N VAL A 133 16.26 23.98 34.82
CA VAL A 133 14.95 23.41 34.49
C VAL A 133 13.82 24.37 34.89
N LEU A 134 13.85 24.90 36.11
CA LEU A 134 12.85 25.87 36.58
C LEU A 134 12.88 27.15 35.73
N LEU A 135 14.06 27.62 35.35
CA LEU A 135 14.21 28.80 34.48
C LEU A 135 13.70 28.56 33.05
N GLN A 136 13.64 27.31 32.57
CA GLN A 136 13.04 26.97 31.28
C GLN A 136 11.52 26.85 31.36
N LEU A 137 10.97 26.46 32.52
CA LEU A 137 9.53 26.26 32.71
C LEU A 137 8.77 27.56 33.06
N VAL A 138 9.48 28.64 33.39
CA VAL A 138 8.90 29.96 33.70
C VAL A 138 9.01 30.93 32.51
N LYS A 139 9.28 30.43 31.30
CA LYS A 139 9.24 31.17 30.03
C LYS A 139 8.00 30.77 29.23
#